data_AF-A0A2Z4UXH8-F1
#
_entry.id   AF-A0A2Z4UXH8-F1
#
_cell.length_a   1.000
_cell.length_b   1.000
_cell.length_c   1.000
_cell.angle_alpha   90.00
_cell.angle_beta   90.00
_cell.angle_gamma   90.00
#
_symmetry.space_group_name_H-M   'P 1'
#
loop_
_entity.id
_entity.type
_entity.pdbx_description
1 polymer ?
#
loop_
_entity_poly.entity_id
_entity_poly.type
_entity_poly.pdbx_seq_one_letter_code
_entity_poly.pdbx_strand_id
1 'polypeptide(L)'
;MIGECSAEGAAARQEPLVRVDDILSDDLAIVMGTGTTASDAIRYAVAFLAHGYAWVWESGLYPDGVPPRRMAVRVPSYDGDPPALTPRVTDSPGAA
;
A
#
# COMPACT_ATOMS: atom_id res chain seq x y z
N MET A 1 -6.64 24.68 45.86
CA MET A 1 -7.01 23.98 44.61
C MET A 1 -5.78 23.91 43.72
N ILE A 2 -4.99 22.87 43.93
CA ILE A 2 -3.98 22.33 43.02
C ILE A 2 -4.79 21.40 42.08
N GLY A 3 -4.72 21.40 40.75
CA GLY A 3 -3.69 21.82 39.80
C GLY A 3 -3.29 20.57 39.04
N GLU A 4 -3.82 20.35 37.83
CA GLU A 4 -3.43 19.28 36.87
C GLU A 4 -4.09 19.67 35.51
N CYS A 5 -3.42 20.40 34.61
CA CYS A 5 -2.49 19.90 33.60
C CYS A 5 -3.04 18.69 32.81
N SER A 6 -4.10 18.90 32.02
CA SER A 6 -4.39 18.02 30.88
C SER A 6 -3.32 18.23 29.82
N ALA A 7 -2.25 17.44 29.93
CA ALA A 7 -1.39 17.16 28.80
C ALA A 7 -2.23 16.42 27.75
N GLU A 8 -2.79 17.17 26.81
CA GLU A 8 -3.28 16.63 25.54
C GLU A 8 -2.03 16.16 24.78
N GLY A 9 -1.62 14.94 25.10
CA GLY A 9 -0.51 14.27 24.45
C GLY A 9 -0.86 14.13 22.98
N ALA A 10 -0.20 14.92 22.13
CA ALA A 10 -0.06 14.58 20.72
C ALA A 10 0.47 13.15 20.69
N ALA A 11 -0.40 12.19 20.36
CA ALA A 11 -0.01 10.79 20.21
C ALA A 11 1.20 10.78 19.29
N ALA A 12 2.37 10.43 19.84
CA ALA A 12 3.60 10.39 19.08
C ALA A 12 3.33 9.56 17.81
N ARG A 13 3.66 10.10 16.64
CA ARG A 13 3.56 9.33 15.40
C ARG A 13 4.38 8.06 15.60
N GLN A 14 3.70 6.94 15.75
CA GLN A 14 4.36 5.65 15.83
C GLN A 14 4.73 5.27 14.40
N GLU A 15 6.02 5.02 14.18
CA GLU A 15 6.49 4.43 12.93
C GLU A 15 6.41 2.91 13.09
N PRO A 16 5.44 2.23 12.45
CA PRO A 16 5.33 0.79 12.56
C PRO A 16 6.54 0.13 11.88
N LEU A 17 7.24 -0.72 12.64
CA LEU A 17 8.30 -1.57 12.10
C LEU A 17 7.68 -2.87 11.61
N VAL A 18 7.77 -3.13 10.30
CA VAL A 18 7.29 -4.35 9.67
C VAL A 18 8.50 -5.18 9.25
N ARG A 19 8.50 -6.47 9.62
CA ARG A 19 9.50 -7.41 9.10
C ARG A 19 9.19 -7.71 7.65
N VAL A 20 10.17 -7.54 6.78
CA VAL A 20 10.05 -7.87 5.35
C VAL A 20 10.73 -9.22 5.13
N ASP A 21 9.92 -10.22 4.81
CA ASP A 21 10.39 -11.52 4.32
C ASP A 21 10.47 -11.53 2.80
N ASP A 22 10.96 -12.63 2.24
CA ASP A 22 11.18 -12.75 0.79
C ASP A 22 9.87 -12.61 0.00
N ILE A 23 8.76 -13.12 0.54
CA ILE A 23 7.44 -13.04 -0.10
C ILE A 23 6.96 -11.59 -0.15
N LEU A 24 7.00 -10.88 0.98
CA LEU A 24 6.62 -9.47 1.03
C LEU A 24 7.55 -8.61 0.16
N SER A 25 8.83 -8.95 0.09
CA SER A 25 9.79 -8.28 -0.80
C SER A 25 9.39 -8.42 -2.27
N ASP A 26 9.07 -9.63 -2.72
CA ASP A 26 8.66 -9.90 -4.10
C ASP A 26 7.34 -9.19 -4.45
N ASP A 27 6.36 -9.20 -3.54
CA ASP A 27 5.09 -8.50 -3.70
C ASP A 27 5.30 -6.98 -3.79
N LEU A 28 6.17 -6.41 -2.96
CA LEU A 28 6.50 -4.99 -3.02
C LEU A 28 7.19 -4.62 -4.32
N ALA A 29 8.05 -5.49 -4.86
CA ALA A 29 8.71 -5.25 -6.15
C ALA A 29 7.70 -5.13 -7.30
N ILE A 30 6.61 -5.90 -7.28
CA ILE A 30 5.52 -5.81 -8.28
C ILE A 30 4.88 -4.41 -8.22
N VAL A 31 4.52 -3.95 -7.02
CA VAL A 31 3.86 -2.65 -6.84
C VAL A 31 4.81 -1.50 -7.18
N MET A 32 6.06 -1.60 -6.72
CA MET A 32 7.10 -0.59 -7.01
C MET A 32 7.50 -0.55 -8.49
N GLY A 33 7.21 -1.59 -9.27
CA GLY A 33 7.37 -1.58 -10.73
C GLY A 33 6.60 -0.45 -11.44
N THR A 34 5.62 0.16 -10.75
CA THR A 34 4.88 1.34 -11.20
C THR A 34 5.61 2.67 -10.97
N GLY A 35 6.81 2.66 -10.38
CA GLY A 35 7.60 3.85 -10.06
C GLY A 35 7.37 4.40 -8.65
N THR A 36 6.75 3.63 -7.76
CA THR A 36 6.46 4.03 -6.37
C THR A 36 7.57 3.58 -5.40
N THR A 37 7.63 4.22 -4.23
CA THR A 37 8.53 3.79 -3.15
C THR A 37 7.90 2.64 -2.35
N ALA A 38 8.70 1.86 -1.62
CA ALA A 38 8.19 0.80 -0.73
C ALA A 38 7.22 1.35 0.33
N SER A 39 7.53 2.51 0.92
CA SER A 39 6.66 3.18 1.89
C SER A 39 5.31 3.56 1.29
N ASP A 40 5.31 4.08 0.06
CA ASP A 40 4.06 4.44 -0.63
C ASP A 40 3.27 3.19 -1.03
N ALA A 41 3.95 2.14 -1.51
CA ALA A 41 3.33 0.85 -1.81
C ALA A 41 2.61 0.26 -0.59
N ILE A 42 3.26 0.27 0.58
CA ILE A 42 2.65 -0.19 1.85
C ILE A 42 1.45 0.70 2.21
N ARG A 43 1.57 2.02 2.11
CA ARG A 43 0.46 2.95 2.37
C ARG A 43 -0.74 2.67 1.47
N TYR A 44 -0.51 2.44 0.18
CA TYR A 44 -1.57 2.13 -0.78
C TYR A 44 -2.24 0.79 -0.49
N ALA A 45 -1.46 -0.25 -0.18
CA ALA A 45 -2.01 -1.56 0.16
C ALA A 45 -2.92 -1.51 1.41
N VAL A 46 -2.47 -0.82 2.47
CA VAL A 46 -3.27 -0.65 3.69
C VAL A 46 -4.51 0.19 3.43
N ALA A 47 -4.38 1.30 2.71
CA ALA A 47 -5.52 2.16 2.36
C ALA A 47 -6.57 1.41 1.53
N PHE A 48 -6.13 0.59 0.57
CA PHE A 48 -7.01 -0.23 -0.25
C PHE A 48 -7.80 -1.24 0.59
N LEU A 49 -7.14 -1.95 1.50
CA LEU A 49 -7.80 -2.92 2.37
C LEU A 49 -8.78 -2.25 3.35
N ALA A 50 -8.36 -1.14 3.97
CA ALA A 50 -9.20 -0.38 4.90
C ALA A 50 -10.46 0.16 4.20
N HIS A 51 -10.31 0.67 2.97
CA HIS A 51 -11.45 1.12 2.17
C HIS A 51 -12.43 -0.03 1.87
N GLY A 52 -11.91 -1.20 1.49
CA GLY A 52 -12.75 -2.38 1.28
C GLY A 52 -13.52 -2.79 2.53
N TYR A 53 -12.88 -2.78 3.70
CA TYR A 53 -13.54 -3.13 4.96
C TYR A 53 -14.63 -2.11 5.33
N ALA A 54 -14.30 -0.82 5.27
CA ALA A 54 -15.27 0.25 5.52
C ALA A 54 -16.50 0.11 4.61
N TRP A 55 -16.30 -0.08 3.31
CA TRP A 55 -17.39 -0.25 2.36
C TRP A 55 -18.28 -1.47 2.67
N VAL A 56 -17.69 -2.61 3.04
CA VAL A 56 -18.47 -3.82 3.37
C VAL A 56 -19.29 -3.63 4.66
N TRP A 57 -18.74 -2.94 5.65
CA TRP A 57 -19.45 -2.63 6.91
C TRP A 57 -20.56 -1.59 6.70
N GLU A 58 -20.26 -0.49 6.00
CA GLU A 58 -21.22 0.57 5.69
C GLU A 58 -22.40 0.08 4.83
N SER A 59 -22.18 -0.91 3.97
CA SER A 59 -23.23 -1.54 3.17
C SER A 59 -24.08 -2.57 3.93
N GLY A 60 -23.71 -2.89 5.18
CA GLY A 60 -24.41 -3.88 6.01
C GLY A 60 -24.20 -5.33 5.55
N LEU A 61 -23.23 -5.59 4.67
CA LEU A 61 -22.94 -6.93 4.16
C LEU A 61 -22.21 -7.80 5.19
N TYR A 62 -21.41 -7.19 6.07
CA TYR A 62 -20.79 -7.83 7.23
C TYR A 62 -21.03 -6.98 8.49
N PRO A 63 -21.04 -7.61 9.68
CA PRO A 63 -21.04 -6.86 10.94
C PRO A 63 -19.76 -6.04 11.09
N ASP A 64 -19.88 -4.86 11.68
CA ASP A 64 -18.74 -3.98 11.99
C ASP A 64 -17.64 -4.72 12.77
N GLY A 65 -16.40 -4.47 12.38
CA GLY A 65 -15.22 -5.09 13.00
C GLY A 65 -15.00 -6.56 12.62
N VAL A 66 -15.90 -7.17 11.83
CA VAL A 66 -15.69 -8.54 11.34
C VAL A 66 -14.99 -8.48 9.98
N PRO A 67 -13.77 -9.04 9.84
CA PRO A 67 -13.05 -9.04 8.57
C PRO A 67 -13.76 -9.97 7.56
N PRO A 68 -14.01 -9.49 6.32
CA PRO A 68 -14.55 -10.33 5.26
C PRO A 68 -13.63 -11.52 4.95
N ARG A 69 -14.19 -12.73 4.82
CA ARG A 69 -13.39 -13.94 4.56
C ARG A 69 -12.76 -13.98 3.17
N ARG A 70 -13.41 -13.35 2.18
CA ARG A 70 -12.95 -13.28 0.80
C ARG A 70 -13.34 -11.93 0.22
N MET A 71 -12.37 -11.26 -0.38
CA MET A 71 -12.58 -10.08 -1.20
C MET A 71 -12.08 -10.40 -2.61
N ALA A 72 -12.81 -9.91 -3.61
CA ALA A 72 -12.43 -10.04 -5.01
C ALA A 72 -12.31 -8.63 -5.60
N VAL A 73 -11.17 -8.36 -6.23
CA VAL A 73 -10.96 -7.14 -7.01
C VAL A 73 -11.33 -7.45 -8.46
N ARG A 74 -12.19 -6.64 -9.05
CA ARG A 74 -12.52 -6.73 -10.48
C ARG A 74 -11.84 -5.57 -11.19
N VAL A 75 -10.88 -5.89 -12.05
CA VAL A 75 -10.16 -4.91 -12.86
C VAL A 75 -10.51 -5.19 -14.33
N PRO A 76 -11.00 -4.19 -15.09
CA PRO A 76 -11.19 -4.36 -16.52
C PRO A 76 -9.84 -4.56 -17.22
N SER A 77 -9.85 -5.23 -18.37
CA SER A 77 -8.66 -5.34 -19.21
C SER A 77 -8.17 -3.96 -19.62
N TYR A 78 -6.85 -3.79 -19.70
CA TYR A 78 -6.26 -2.58 -20.22
C TYR A 78 -6.29 -2.62 -21.75
N ASP A 79 -7.13 -1.77 -22.36
CA ASP A 79 -7.30 -1.68 -23.82
C ASP A 79 -6.31 -0.71 -24.51
N GLY A 80 -5.33 -0.17 -23.77
CA GLY A 80 -4.36 0.79 -24.28
C GLY A 80 -3.22 0.15 -25.07
N ASP A 81 -2.77 0.83 -26.13
CA ASP A 81 -1.48 0.55 -26.78
C ASP A 81 -0.37 0.77 -25.72
N PRO A 82 0.49 -0.22 -25.42
CA PRO A 82 1.50 -0.05 -24.38
C PRO A 82 2.34 1.19 -24.67
N PRO A 83 2.66 2.02 -23.66
CA PRO A 83 3.58 3.12 -23.86
C PRO A 83 4.86 2.52 -24.45
N ALA A 84 5.30 3.03 -25.61
CA ALA A 84 6.49 2.53 -26.29
C ALA A 84 7.60 2.40 -25.24
N LEU A 85 7.96 1.17 -24.90
CA LEU A 85 9.08 0.90 -24.01
C LEU A 85 10.28 1.50 -24.71
N THR A 86 10.68 2.71 -24.34
CA THR A 86 11.93 3.25 -24.83
C THR A 86 13.00 2.28 -24.33
N PRO A 87 13.75 1.62 -25.22
CA PRO A 87 14.79 0.71 -24.78
C PRO A 87 15.69 1.50 -23.84
N ARG A 88 15.79 1.01 -22.61
CA ARG A 88 16.72 1.55 -21.60
C ARG A 88 18.09 1.45 -22.26
N VAL A 89 18.64 2.58 -22.72
CA VAL A 89 19.98 2.63 -23.27
C VAL A 89 20.91 2.18 -22.17
N THR A 90 21.30 0.90 -22.19
CA THR A 90 22.47 0.42 -21.48
C THR A 90 23.66 1.00 -22.21
N ASP A 91 24.00 2.24 -21.85
CA ASP A 91 25.30 2.81 -22.18
C ASP A 91 26.32 2.02 -21.37
N SER A 92 26.87 0.97 -22.00
CA SER A 92 27.96 0.18 -21.44
C SER A 92 29.25 0.75 -22.03
N PRO A 93 30.06 1.52 -21.28
CA PRO A 93 31.28 2.06 -21.83
C PRO A 93 32.35 0.97 -21.89
N GLY A 94 32.87 0.74 -23.09
CA GLY A 94 34.25 0.36 -23.36
C GLY A 94 34.76 -0.96 -22.77
N ALA A 95 34.89 -1.98 -23.63
CA ALA A 95 36.02 -2.89 -23.55
C ALA A 95 36.89 -2.65 -24.80
N ALA A 96 38.10 -2.15 -24.54
CA ALA A 96 39.19 -1.96 -25.49
C ALA A 96 39.79 -3.31 -25.93
#